data_AF-A0A970LDA7-F1
#
_entry.id   AF-A0A970LDA7-F1
#
_cell.length_a   1.000
_cell.length_b   1.000
_cell.length_c   1.000
_cell.angle_alpha   90.00
_cell.angle_beta   90.00
_cell.angle_gamma   90.00
#
_symmetry.space_group_name_H-M   'P 1'
#
loop_
_entity.id
_entity.type
_entity.pdbx_description
1 polymer ?
#
loop_
_entity_poly.entity_id
_entity_poly.type
_entity_poly.pdbx_seq_one_letter_code
_entity_poly.pdbx_strand_id
1 'polypeptide(L)'
;MNIILKLFKSRAEPKNSFFGNTYSFFFGNTTSGKTVNERTAMQTTAVYACVRILAETIASLPLHTYRYTEGGKQKAREHPLYNLLSNAPNPEMTSFVFRETLMGHLLLWGNSYSQIIRDGRGKVIALYPLLPDKMTVNRSEKGEIYYLYNKEGQEYILTKDEVLHIPGLGFDGLIGYSPIAMAKNAIGMAIATEEYGAKFFANGANPGGVLEHPGVVKDPQRIRDSWNAVYQGTSNAHRIAVLEEGMKFQPIGIPPEQAQFLETRKFQTEEICRIFRIPPHLIG
;
A
#
# COMPACT_ATOMS: atom_id res chain seq x y z
N MET A 1 -12.46 -42.76 -48.32
CA MET A 1 -13.29 -41.54 -48.39
C MET A 1 -13.43 -40.96 -46.97
N ASN A 2 -12.42 -40.25 -46.47
CA ASN A 2 -12.41 -39.75 -45.09
C ASN A 2 -11.69 -38.38 -44.97
N ILE A 3 -12.00 -37.49 -45.91
CA ILE A 3 -11.46 -36.12 -45.95
C ILE A 3 -12.51 -35.09 -45.50
N ILE A 4 -13.80 -35.43 -45.55
CA ILE A 4 -14.90 -34.51 -45.22
C ILE A 4 -15.19 -34.45 -43.71
N LEU A 5 -14.83 -35.48 -42.92
CA LEU A 5 -14.99 -35.48 -41.45
C LEU A 5 -13.97 -34.59 -40.69
N LYS A 6 -12.90 -34.10 -41.35
CA LYS A 6 -11.95 -33.16 -40.74
C LYS A 6 -12.39 -31.69 -40.83
N LEU A 7 -13.40 -31.37 -41.65
CA LEU A 7 -13.94 -30.02 -41.81
C LEU A 7 -15.01 -29.65 -40.77
N PHE A 8 -15.47 -30.63 -39.97
CA PHE A 8 -16.41 -30.45 -38.86
C PHE A 8 -15.78 -30.83 -37.51
N LYS A 9 -14.51 -30.44 -37.27
CA LYS A 9 -14.08 -30.29 -35.88
C LYS A 9 -14.76 -29.05 -35.34
N SER A 10 -15.79 -29.26 -34.51
CA SER A 10 -16.20 -28.30 -33.49
C SER A 10 -14.95 -27.61 -32.96
N ARG A 11 -14.91 -26.27 -33.08
CA ARG A 11 -13.84 -25.44 -32.55
C ARG A 11 -13.67 -25.90 -31.11
N ALA A 12 -12.55 -26.57 -30.85
CA ALA A 12 -12.31 -27.37 -29.66
C ALA A 12 -12.85 -26.66 -28.41
N GLU A 13 -13.52 -27.42 -27.54
CA GLU A 13 -13.98 -26.98 -26.23
C GLU A 13 -12.97 -25.97 -25.63
N PRO A 14 -13.43 -24.84 -25.08
CA PRO A 14 -12.52 -23.84 -24.55
C PRO A 14 -11.60 -24.50 -23.52
N LYS A 15 -10.33 -24.72 -23.89
CA LYS A 15 -9.32 -25.17 -22.94
C LYS A 15 -9.04 -24.00 -22.02
N ASN A 16 -9.30 -24.20 -20.73
CA ASN A 16 -9.07 -23.21 -19.69
C ASN A 16 -7.56 -22.95 -19.59
N SER A 17 -7.05 -21.95 -20.34
CA SER A 17 -5.64 -21.62 -20.44
C SER A 17 -5.18 -20.60 -19.39
N PHE A 18 -5.93 -20.44 -18.30
CA PHE A 18 -5.64 -19.47 -17.23
C PHE A 18 -4.51 -19.93 -16.28
N PHE A 19 -3.97 -21.14 -16.47
CA PHE A 19 -2.93 -21.70 -15.63
C PHE A 19 -1.56 -21.14 -16.02
N GLY A 20 -1.06 -20.16 -15.27
CA GLY A 20 0.37 -19.79 -15.36
C GLY A 20 0.73 -18.37 -14.97
N ASN A 21 -0.21 -17.42 -14.92
CA ASN A 21 0.12 -16.08 -14.47
C ASN A 21 -0.16 -15.97 -12.97
N THR A 22 0.90 -15.94 -12.17
CA THR A 22 0.87 -15.30 -10.86
C THR A 22 0.46 -13.85 -11.09
N TYR A 23 -0.83 -13.55 -10.99
CA TYR A 23 -1.33 -12.18 -11.08
C TYR A 23 -0.85 -11.47 -9.83
N SER A 24 0.27 -10.76 -9.93
CA SER A 24 0.79 -9.93 -8.85
C SER A 24 0.68 -8.48 -9.30
N PHE A 25 -0.08 -7.68 -8.56
CA PHE A 25 0.00 -6.23 -8.70
C PHE A 25 1.32 -5.78 -8.09
N PHE A 26 2.30 -5.53 -8.95
CA PHE A 26 3.65 -5.24 -8.50
C PHE A 26 3.74 -3.86 -7.86
N PHE A 27 3.97 -3.88 -6.54
CA PHE A 27 4.70 -2.82 -5.84
C PHE A 27 6.03 -2.55 -6.54
N GLY A 28 6.60 -1.37 -6.34
CA GLY A 28 7.90 -1.04 -6.94
C GLY A 28 8.08 0.43 -7.23
N ASN A 29 9.01 0.72 -8.14
CA ASN A 29 9.36 2.09 -8.51
C ASN A 29 8.19 2.78 -9.23
N THR A 30 8.06 4.07 -8.93
CA THR A 30 7.07 4.98 -9.51
C THR A 30 7.74 5.91 -10.50
N THR A 31 6.94 6.63 -11.29
CA THR A 31 7.43 7.63 -12.24
C THR A 31 8.17 8.80 -11.56
N SER A 32 7.93 9.05 -10.26
CA SER A 32 8.68 10.03 -9.47
C SER A 32 10.03 9.50 -8.96
N GLY A 33 10.38 8.24 -9.27
CA GLY A 33 11.60 7.60 -8.79
C GLY A 33 11.53 7.12 -7.33
N LYS A 34 10.37 7.22 -6.67
CA LYS A 34 10.15 6.67 -5.33
C LYS A 34 9.64 5.24 -5.39
N THR A 35 10.16 4.38 -4.52
CA THR A 35 9.63 3.02 -4.35
C THR A 35 8.39 3.08 -3.47
N VAL A 36 7.30 2.44 -3.93
CA VAL A 36 6.05 2.35 -3.17
C VAL A 36 5.71 0.89 -2.90
N ASN A 37 5.62 0.57 -1.62
CA ASN A 37 5.11 -0.67 -1.04
C ASN A 37 4.21 -0.35 0.18
N GLU A 38 3.71 -1.36 0.87
CA GLU A 38 2.85 -1.21 2.05
C GLU A 38 3.51 -0.37 3.15
N ARG A 39 4.82 -0.55 3.39
CA ARG A 39 5.55 0.16 4.44
C ARG A 39 5.75 1.62 4.10
N THR A 40 6.24 1.92 2.90
CA THR A 40 6.47 3.31 2.47
C THR A 40 5.15 4.06 2.29
N ALA A 41 4.09 3.37 1.86
CA ALA A 41 2.76 3.96 1.77
C ALA A 41 2.23 4.31 3.17
N MET A 42 2.33 3.40 4.15
CA MET A 42 1.92 3.66 5.54
C MET A 42 2.75 4.75 6.23
N GLN A 43 3.95 5.08 5.74
CA GLN A 43 4.72 6.24 6.21
C GLN A 43 4.15 7.58 5.72
N THR A 44 3.34 7.58 4.65
CA THR A 44 2.63 8.79 4.22
C THR A 44 1.44 9.04 5.15
N THR A 45 1.41 10.20 5.80
CA THR A 45 0.42 10.52 6.84
C THR A 45 -1.03 10.41 6.35
N ALA A 46 -1.30 10.83 5.11
CA ALA A 46 -2.62 10.73 4.50
C ALA A 46 -3.08 9.27 4.32
N VAL A 47 -2.18 8.37 3.89
CA VAL A 47 -2.48 6.94 3.75
C VAL A 47 -2.74 6.33 5.12
N TYR A 48 -1.87 6.59 6.10
CA TYR A 48 -2.03 6.08 7.47
C TYR A 48 -3.38 6.49 8.07
N ALA A 49 -3.72 7.79 7.97
CA ALA A 49 -4.98 8.30 8.48
C ALA A 49 -6.19 7.67 7.78
N CYS A 50 -6.14 7.51 6.45
CA CYS A 50 -7.22 6.88 5.70
C CYS A 50 -7.44 5.41 6.09
N VAL A 51 -6.36 4.63 6.15
CA VAL A 51 -6.40 3.22 6.54
C VAL A 51 -6.94 3.08 7.95
N ARG A 52 -6.45 3.90 8.88
CA ARG A 52 -6.85 3.88 10.28
C ARG A 52 -8.34 4.17 10.45
N ILE A 53 -8.85 5.26 9.87
CA ILE A 53 -10.28 5.63 9.98
C ILE A 53 -11.17 4.50 9.49
N LEU A 54 -10.88 3.94 8.31
CA LEU A 54 -11.71 2.86 7.74
C LEU A 54 -11.61 1.58 8.56
N ALA A 55 -10.40 1.20 8.99
CA ALA A 55 -10.17 -0.01 9.76
C ALA A 55 -10.85 0.06 11.14
N GLU A 56 -10.65 1.15 11.89
CA GLU A 56 -11.28 1.36 13.20
C GLU A 56 -12.81 1.45 13.07
N THR A 57 -13.32 2.15 12.05
CA THR A 57 -14.76 2.27 11.80
C THR A 57 -15.40 0.90 11.58
N ILE A 58 -14.86 0.09 10.66
CA ILE A 58 -15.38 -1.26 10.40
C ILE A 58 -15.22 -2.17 11.62
N ALA A 59 -14.11 -2.06 12.33
CA ALA A 59 -13.86 -2.84 13.54
C ALA A 59 -14.87 -2.54 14.66
N SER A 60 -15.31 -1.28 14.77
CA SER A 60 -16.27 -0.83 15.79
C SER A 60 -17.70 -1.35 15.58
N LEU A 61 -18.04 -1.76 14.36
CA LEU A 61 -19.38 -2.25 14.05
C LEU A 61 -19.63 -3.64 14.67
N PRO A 62 -20.78 -3.87 15.33
CA PRO A 62 -21.08 -5.16 15.93
C PRO A 62 -21.35 -6.21 14.84
N LEU A 63 -20.59 -7.29 14.88
CA LEU A 63 -20.80 -8.46 14.03
C LEU A 63 -21.49 -9.56 14.83
N HIS A 64 -22.77 -9.79 14.54
CA HIS A 64 -23.58 -10.81 15.23
C HIS A 64 -24.08 -11.85 14.25
N THR A 65 -24.01 -13.12 14.64
CA THR A 65 -24.66 -14.21 13.91
C THR A 65 -26.16 -14.23 14.25
N TYR A 66 -27.01 -14.42 13.24
CA TYR A 66 -28.45 -14.54 13.38
C TYR A 66 -28.94 -15.88 12.82
N ARG A 67 -30.03 -16.40 13.38
CA ARG A 67 -30.80 -17.53 12.81
C ARG A 67 -32.20 -17.07 12.45
N TYR A 68 -32.75 -17.66 11.40
CA TYR A 68 -34.14 -17.47 11.01
C TYR A 68 -35.05 -18.33 11.90
N THR A 69 -36.19 -17.77 12.28
CA THR A 69 -37.28 -18.44 12.99
C THR A 69 -38.60 -18.10 12.29
N GLU A 70 -39.68 -18.80 12.65
CA GLU A 70 -41.03 -18.51 12.11
C GLU A 70 -41.46 -17.06 12.35
N GLY A 71 -41.01 -16.46 13.46
CA GLY A 71 -41.27 -15.06 13.83
C GLY A 71 -40.22 -14.04 13.36
N GLY A 72 -39.23 -14.43 12.53
CA GLY A 72 -38.25 -13.50 11.95
C GLY A 72 -36.78 -13.88 12.19
N LYS A 73 -35.98 -12.94 12.70
CA LYS A 73 -34.53 -13.11 12.92
C LYS A 73 -34.18 -12.91 14.40
N GLN A 74 -33.39 -13.83 14.96
CA GLN A 74 -32.88 -13.72 16.32
C GLN A 74 -31.37 -13.97 16.39
N LYS A 75 -30.68 -13.35 17.35
CA LYS A 75 -29.24 -13.56 17.56
C LYS A 75 -28.98 -15.02 17.93
N ALA A 76 -28.09 -15.67 17.19
CA ALA A 76 -27.73 -17.07 17.38
C ALA A 76 -26.56 -17.20 18.38
N ARG A 77 -26.79 -16.85 19.65
CA ARG A 77 -25.74 -16.81 20.69
C ARG A 77 -25.07 -18.16 20.96
N GLU A 78 -25.80 -19.25 20.74
CA GLU A 78 -25.31 -20.63 20.91
C GLU A 78 -24.50 -21.12 19.69
N HIS A 79 -24.50 -20.36 18.59
CA HIS A 79 -23.76 -20.75 17.40
C HIS A 79 -22.25 -20.63 17.64
N PRO A 80 -21.43 -21.64 17.27
CA PRO A 80 -19.97 -21.63 17.47
C PRO A 80 -19.28 -20.35 17.01
N LEU A 81 -19.69 -19.83 15.84
CA LEU A 81 -19.11 -18.63 15.25
C LEU A 81 -19.53 -17.33 15.95
N TYR A 82 -20.58 -17.33 16.78
CA TYR A 82 -21.05 -16.10 17.42
C TYR A 82 -19.95 -15.48 18.26
N ASN A 83 -19.35 -16.26 19.17
CA ASN A 83 -18.27 -15.77 20.03
C ASN A 83 -17.00 -15.42 19.26
N LEU A 84 -16.65 -16.23 18.25
CA LEU A 84 -15.46 -16.00 17.42
C LEU A 84 -15.54 -14.70 16.62
N LEU A 85 -16.70 -14.41 16.04
CA LEU A 85 -16.91 -13.24 15.19
C LEU A 85 -17.31 -11.99 15.98
N SER A 86 -17.87 -12.12 17.18
CA SER A 86 -18.29 -10.96 17.98
C SER A 86 -17.27 -10.55 19.04
N ASN A 87 -16.56 -11.49 19.67
CA ASN A 87 -15.77 -11.23 20.87
C ASN A 87 -14.27 -11.44 20.65
N ALA A 88 -13.85 -12.67 20.35
CA ALA A 88 -12.44 -13.04 20.25
C ALA A 88 -12.26 -14.18 19.23
N PRO A 89 -11.67 -13.92 18.05
CA PRO A 89 -11.47 -14.93 17.01
C PRO A 89 -10.35 -15.91 17.35
N ASN A 90 -9.46 -15.54 18.27
CA ASN A 90 -8.41 -16.38 18.82
C ASN A 90 -7.99 -15.84 20.21
N PRO A 91 -7.15 -16.54 20.98
CA PRO A 91 -6.72 -16.10 22.31
C PRO A 91 -5.84 -14.84 22.34
N GLU A 92 -5.27 -14.42 21.21
CA GLU A 92 -4.27 -13.36 21.12
C GLU A 92 -4.86 -11.98 20.81
N MET A 93 -6.07 -11.93 20.23
CA MET A 93 -6.70 -10.68 19.82
C MET A 93 -8.21 -10.66 20.00
N THR A 94 -8.75 -9.46 20.16
CA THR A 94 -10.20 -9.25 20.16
C THR A 94 -10.74 -9.24 18.75
N SER A 95 -12.06 -9.40 18.62
CA SER A 95 -12.72 -9.30 17.33
C SER A 95 -12.62 -7.91 16.70
N PHE A 96 -12.43 -6.87 17.50
CA PHE A 96 -12.13 -5.52 17.00
C PHE A 96 -10.79 -5.52 16.26
N VAL A 97 -9.72 -5.91 16.94
CA VAL A 97 -8.35 -5.92 16.39
C VAL A 97 -8.26 -6.83 15.17
N PHE A 98 -8.95 -7.97 15.18
CA PHE A 98 -9.02 -8.85 14.02
C PHE A 98 -9.66 -8.16 12.81
N ARG A 99 -10.85 -7.56 12.95
CA ARG A 99 -11.53 -6.87 11.84
C ARG A 99 -10.74 -5.66 11.37
N GLU A 100 -10.13 -4.91 12.29
CA GLU A 100 -9.22 -3.81 11.99
C GLU A 100 -8.06 -4.29 11.12
N THR A 101 -7.42 -5.40 11.50
CA THR A 101 -6.32 -6.03 10.75
C THR A 101 -6.77 -6.48 9.37
N LEU A 102 -7.92 -7.16 9.25
CA LEU A 102 -8.43 -7.61 7.96
C LEU A 102 -8.76 -6.42 7.04
N MET A 103 -9.30 -5.34 7.59
CA MET A 103 -9.58 -4.13 6.81
C MET A 103 -8.28 -3.45 6.36
N GLY A 104 -7.27 -3.37 7.24
CA GLY A 104 -5.93 -2.92 6.86
C GLY A 104 -5.33 -3.75 5.72
N HIS A 105 -5.47 -5.08 5.79
CA HIS A 105 -5.03 -6.00 4.73
C HIS A 105 -5.72 -5.71 3.39
N LEU A 106 -7.04 -5.50 3.40
CA LEU A 106 -7.80 -5.13 2.20
C LEU A 106 -7.36 -3.79 1.61
N LEU A 107 -7.13 -2.78 2.45
CA LEU A 107 -6.79 -1.43 2.00
C LEU A 107 -5.37 -1.31 1.45
N LEU A 108 -4.44 -2.14 1.94
CA LEU A 108 -3.04 -2.11 1.53
C LEU A 108 -2.75 -3.10 0.39
N TRP A 109 -3.21 -4.35 0.50
CA TRP A 109 -2.91 -5.42 -0.47
C TRP A 109 -4.09 -5.81 -1.36
N GLY A 110 -5.28 -5.26 -1.11
CA GLY A 110 -6.50 -5.65 -1.85
C GLY A 110 -7.05 -7.02 -1.43
N ASN A 111 -6.43 -7.68 -0.46
CA ASN A 111 -6.77 -9.05 -0.07
C ASN A 111 -6.56 -9.22 1.42
N SER A 112 -7.49 -9.92 2.06
CA SER A 112 -7.36 -10.33 3.45
C SER A 112 -7.53 -11.84 3.57
N TYR A 113 -6.63 -12.47 4.32
CA TYR A 113 -6.60 -13.90 4.53
C TYR A 113 -6.65 -14.20 6.02
N SER A 114 -7.37 -15.25 6.39
CA SER A 114 -7.29 -15.82 7.72
C SER A 114 -7.32 -17.34 7.66
N GLN A 115 -6.40 -17.99 8.38
CA GLN A 115 -6.44 -19.43 8.54
C GLN A 115 -7.60 -19.82 9.44
N ILE A 116 -8.37 -20.82 9.00
CA ILE A 116 -9.49 -21.38 9.73
C ILE A 116 -8.99 -22.60 10.50
N ILE A 117 -8.98 -22.53 11.83
CA ILE A 117 -8.59 -23.65 12.67
C ILE A 117 -9.85 -24.40 13.11
N ARG A 118 -9.85 -25.73 12.94
CA ARG A 118 -10.97 -26.60 13.27
C ARG A 118 -10.56 -27.66 14.30
N ASP A 119 -11.51 -28.08 15.13
CA ASP A 119 -11.33 -29.26 15.98
C ASP A 119 -11.52 -30.57 15.19
N GLY A 120 -11.30 -31.71 15.85
CA GLY A 120 -11.46 -33.04 15.22
C GLY A 120 -12.90 -33.38 14.79
N ARG A 121 -13.88 -32.54 15.11
CA ARG A 121 -15.28 -32.66 14.66
C ARG A 121 -15.61 -31.66 13.55
N GLY A 122 -14.62 -30.91 13.05
CA GLY A 122 -14.77 -29.93 11.98
C GLY A 122 -15.33 -28.57 12.42
N LYS A 123 -15.55 -28.36 13.73
CA LYS A 123 -16.04 -27.08 14.27
C LYS A 123 -14.91 -26.06 14.23
N VAL A 124 -15.20 -24.86 13.71
CA VAL A 124 -14.24 -23.75 13.72
C VAL A 124 -14.03 -23.28 15.17
N ILE A 125 -12.77 -23.25 15.60
CA ILE A 125 -12.37 -22.88 16.96
C ILE A 125 -11.48 -21.64 17.02
N ALA A 126 -10.84 -21.26 15.90
CA ALA A 126 -10.07 -20.02 15.82
C ALA A 126 -9.93 -19.52 14.38
N LEU A 127 -9.70 -18.22 14.25
CA LEU A 127 -9.30 -17.55 13.02
C LEU A 127 -8.00 -16.78 13.28
N TYR A 128 -6.96 -17.06 12.49
CA TYR A 128 -5.68 -16.33 12.58
C TYR A 128 -5.44 -15.55 11.29
N PRO A 129 -5.24 -14.22 11.35
CA PRO A 129 -4.93 -13.44 10.16
C PRO A 129 -3.60 -13.91 9.56
N LEU A 130 -3.57 -14.09 8.24
CA LEU A 130 -2.36 -14.40 7.49
C LEU A 130 -1.95 -13.15 6.72
N LEU A 131 -0.65 -12.84 6.76
CA LEU A 131 -0.10 -11.68 6.07
C LEU A 131 -0.22 -11.84 4.54
N PRO A 132 -0.82 -10.88 3.81
CA PRO A 132 -1.02 -11.01 2.37
C PRO A 132 0.27 -11.02 1.53
N ASP A 133 1.33 -10.33 1.98
CA ASP A 133 2.65 -10.31 1.31
C ASP A 133 3.33 -11.69 1.28
N LYS A 134 2.91 -12.59 2.18
CA LYS A 134 3.40 -13.97 2.28
C LYS A 134 2.47 -14.99 1.62
N MET A 135 1.41 -14.53 0.97
CA MET A 135 0.37 -15.38 0.39
C MET A 135 0.44 -15.35 -1.14
N THR A 136 0.43 -16.54 -1.76
CA THR A 136 0.20 -16.70 -3.20
C THR A 136 -1.03 -17.56 -3.41
N VAL A 137 -1.95 -17.12 -4.28
CA VAL A 137 -3.16 -17.87 -4.62
C VAL A 137 -3.01 -18.45 -6.02
N ASN A 138 -3.30 -19.73 -6.18
CA ASN A 138 -3.20 -20.43 -7.45
C ASN A 138 -4.40 -21.36 -7.68
N ARG A 139 -4.52 -21.89 -8.90
CA ARG A 139 -5.46 -22.97 -9.23
C ARG A 139 -4.70 -24.23 -9.62
N SER A 140 -5.13 -25.37 -9.11
CA SER A 140 -4.60 -26.69 -9.51
C SER A 140 -5.04 -27.04 -10.93
N GLU A 141 -4.44 -28.03 -11.56
CA GLU A 141 -4.83 -28.50 -12.91
C GLU A 141 -6.33 -28.86 -13.02
N LYS A 142 -6.95 -29.22 -11.90
CA LYS A 142 -8.39 -29.53 -11.79
C LYS A 142 -9.28 -28.29 -11.60
N GLY A 143 -8.69 -27.10 -11.54
CA GLY A 143 -9.37 -25.83 -11.33
C GLY A 143 -9.65 -25.48 -9.87
N GLU A 144 -9.14 -26.26 -8.91
CA GLU A 144 -9.36 -26.01 -7.48
C GLU A 144 -8.40 -24.93 -6.97
N ILE A 145 -8.94 -23.96 -6.23
CA ILE A 145 -8.14 -22.89 -5.63
C ILE A 145 -7.37 -23.45 -4.43
N TYR A 146 -6.08 -23.15 -4.38
CA TYR A 146 -5.22 -23.40 -3.22
C TYR A 146 -4.35 -22.17 -2.94
N TYR A 147 -3.85 -22.13 -1.71
CA TYR A 147 -3.08 -21.04 -1.15
C TYR A 147 -1.70 -21.55 -0.76
N LEU A 148 -0.66 -20.82 -1.14
CA LEU A 148 0.71 -21.06 -0.71
C LEU A 148 1.08 -19.95 0.28
N TYR A 149 1.27 -20.33 1.53
CA TYR A 149 1.69 -19.41 2.58
C TYR A 149 3.16 -19.62 2.92
N ASN A 150 3.99 -18.60 2.71
CA ASN A 150 5.40 -18.65 3.08
C ASN A 150 5.57 -18.20 4.54
N LYS A 151 6.00 -19.11 5.41
CA LYS A 151 6.39 -18.78 6.78
C LYS A 151 7.86 -19.12 6.95
N GLU A 152 8.68 -18.07 7.08
CA GLU A 152 10.11 -18.18 7.38
C GLU A 152 10.88 -19.05 6.36
N GLY A 153 10.51 -18.94 5.07
CA GLY A 153 11.15 -19.71 4.00
C GLY A 153 10.56 -21.10 3.76
N GLN A 154 9.66 -21.56 4.64
CA GLN A 154 8.89 -22.78 4.41
C GLN A 154 7.52 -22.45 3.79
N GLU A 155 7.16 -23.16 2.72
CA GLU A 155 5.85 -23.04 2.08
C GLU A 155 4.86 -24.04 2.65
N TYR A 156 3.67 -23.54 2.99
CA TYR A 156 2.54 -24.33 3.46
C TYR A 156 1.42 -24.24 2.42
N ILE A 157 0.97 -25.39 1.95
CA ILE A 157 -0.17 -25.49 1.04
C ILE A 157 -1.45 -25.56 1.88
N LEU A 158 -2.35 -24.61 1.68
CA LEU A 158 -3.66 -24.57 2.32
C LEU A 158 -4.76 -24.69 1.26
N THR A 159 -5.77 -25.48 1.55
CA THR A 159 -6.95 -25.66 0.70
C THR A 159 -7.95 -24.52 0.87
N LYS A 160 -8.92 -24.46 -0.05
CA LYS A 160 -10.00 -23.46 -0.02
C LYS A 160 -10.78 -23.43 1.29
N ASP A 161 -10.99 -24.57 1.93
CA ASP A 161 -11.80 -24.68 3.15
C ASP A 161 -11.02 -24.37 4.43
N GLU A 162 -9.70 -24.17 4.31
CA GLU A 162 -8.78 -23.81 5.39
C GLU A 162 -8.48 -22.30 5.45
N VAL A 163 -8.86 -21.54 4.42
CA VAL A 163 -8.58 -20.09 4.33
C VAL A 163 -9.86 -19.30 4.12
N LEU A 164 -10.15 -18.41 5.05
CA LEU A 164 -11.09 -17.32 4.82
C LEU A 164 -10.39 -16.24 4.01
N HIS A 165 -10.63 -16.23 2.70
CA HIS A 165 -10.17 -15.17 1.80
C HIS A 165 -11.28 -14.17 1.54
N ILE A 166 -11.01 -12.90 1.86
CA ILE A 166 -11.86 -11.77 1.50
C ILE A 166 -11.10 -10.97 0.42
N PRO A 167 -11.54 -11.03 -0.85
CA PRO A 167 -10.97 -10.19 -1.90
C PRO A 167 -11.57 -8.78 -1.87
N GLY A 168 -10.74 -7.79 -2.15
CA GLY A 168 -11.13 -6.39 -2.33
C GLY A 168 -11.69 -6.10 -3.73
N LEU A 169 -11.80 -4.81 -4.06
CA LEU A 169 -12.29 -4.34 -5.35
C LEU A 169 -11.40 -4.84 -6.51
N GLY A 170 -12.01 -5.04 -7.68
CA GLY A 170 -11.29 -5.48 -8.87
C GLY A 170 -10.92 -6.94 -8.79
N PHE A 171 -11.90 -7.80 -8.53
CA PHE A 171 -11.66 -9.23 -8.40
C PHE A 171 -11.59 -9.89 -9.77
N ASP A 172 -10.46 -10.52 -10.10
CA ASP A 172 -10.25 -11.24 -11.36
C ASP A 172 -10.74 -12.71 -11.32
N GLY A 173 -11.43 -13.09 -10.24
CA GLY A 173 -11.83 -14.46 -9.96
C GLY A 173 -10.84 -15.24 -9.09
N LEU A 174 -9.71 -14.63 -8.71
CA LEU A 174 -8.71 -15.22 -7.83
C LEU A 174 -8.27 -14.28 -6.71
N ILE A 175 -7.93 -13.02 -6.99
CA ILE A 175 -7.50 -12.02 -5.99
C ILE A 175 -8.10 -10.63 -6.27
N GLY A 176 -8.19 -9.81 -5.23
CA GLY A 176 -8.53 -8.39 -5.36
C GLY A 176 -7.31 -7.54 -5.73
N TYR A 177 -7.57 -6.34 -6.26
CA TYR A 177 -6.52 -5.40 -6.66
C TYR A 177 -6.05 -4.56 -5.47
N SER A 178 -4.73 -4.45 -5.28
CA SER A 178 -4.15 -3.58 -4.24
C SER A 178 -4.40 -2.10 -4.57
N PRO A 179 -5.11 -1.35 -3.71
CA PRO A 179 -5.29 0.10 -3.91
C PRO A 179 -3.96 0.85 -3.96
N ILE A 180 -3.00 0.45 -3.12
CA ILE A 180 -1.66 1.03 -3.08
C ILE A 180 -0.91 0.78 -4.38
N ALA A 181 -0.93 -0.46 -4.90
CA ALA A 181 -0.26 -0.77 -6.15
C ALA A 181 -0.88 -0.03 -7.34
N MET A 182 -2.22 0.08 -7.37
CA MET A 182 -2.95 0.81 -8.40
C MET A 182 -2.65 2.31 -8.39
N ALA A 183 -2.54 2.91 -7.20
CA ALA A 183 -2.31 4.33 -7.02
C ALA A 183 -0.84 4.69 -6.70
N LYS A 184 0.10 3.76 -6.98
CA LYS A 184 1.50 3.92 -6.57
C LYS A 184 2.12 5.22 -7.08
N ASN A 185 1.76 5.69 -8.27
CA ASN A 185 2.32 6.93 -8.82
C ASN A 185 1.86 8.17 -8.03
N ALA A 186 0.61 8.22 -7.58
CA ALA A 186 0.11 9.33 -6.76
C ALA A 186 0.80 9.33 -5.38
N ILE A 187 0.91 8.16 -4.74
CA ILE A 187 1.62 8.00 -3.46
C ILE A 187 3.11 8.34 -3.62
N GLY A 188 3.74 7.87 -4.69
CA GLY A 188 5.14 8.17 -4.99
C GLY A 188 5.38 9.66 -5.25
N MET A 189 4.42 10.36 -5.86
CA MET A 189 4.48 11.82 -6.03
C MET A 189 4.36 12.54 -4.68
N ALA A 190 3.46 12.10 -3.80
CA ALA A 190 3.34 12.63 -2.44
C ALA A 190 4.65 12.46 -1.64
N ILE A 191 5.25 11.26 -1.65
CA ILE A 191 6.54 10.99 -1.00
C ILE A 191 7.65 11.87 -1.58
N ALA A 192 7.72 12.01 -2.91
CA ALA A 192 8.73 12.85 -3.55
C ALA A 192 8.57 14.33 -3.18
N THR A 193 7.32 14.80 -3.09
CA THR A 193 6.97 16.18 -2.70
C THR A 193 7.37 16.44 -1.25
N GLU A 194 7.11 15.49 -0.36
CA GLU A 194 7.52 15.57 1.04
C GLU A 194 9.05 15.61 1.19
N GLU A 195 9.78 14.75 0.49
CA GLU A 195 11.24 14.75 0.52
C GLU A 195 11.84 16.04 -0.05
N TYR A 196 11.23 16.58 -1.12
CA TYR A 196 11.61 17.88 -1.66
C TYR A 196 11.47 18.98 -0.61
N GLY A 197 10.30 19.05 0.05
CA GLY A 197 10.05 20.03 1.12
C GLY A 197 11.03 19.87 2.28
N ALA A 198 11.25 18.63 2.74
CA ALA A 198 12.20 18.33 3.80
C ALA A 198 13.62 18.79 3.45
N LYS A 199 14.09 18.51 2.24
CA LYS A 199 15.41 18.96 1.74
C LYS A 199 15.48 20.49 1.61
N PHE A 200 14.43 21.12 1.12
CA PHE A 200 14.35 22.58 1.00
C PHE A 200 14.51 23.25 2.37
N PHE A 201 13.77 22.80 3.38
CA PHE A 201 13.90 23.33 4.74
C PHE A 201 15.22 22.95 5.42
N ALA A 202 15.73 21.73 5.21
CA ALA A 202 17.02 21.29 5.75
C ALA A 202 18.21 22.12 5.21
N ASN A 203 18.08 22.65 3.99
CA ASN A 203 19.06 23.55 3.38
C ASN A 203 18.77 25.04 3.68
N GLY A 204 17.94 25.34 4.69
CA GLY A 204 17.69 26.70 5.15
C GLY A 204 16.76 27.52 4.25
N ALA A 205 15.91 26.87 3.44
CA ALA A 205 15.00 27.51 2.48
C ALA A 205 15.69 28.46 1.49
N ASN A 206 17.01 28.35 1.33
CA ASN A 206 17.76 29.12 0.38
C ASN A 206 17.67 28.44 -0.98
N PRO A 207 17.03 29.07 -1.99
CA PRO A 207 17.20 28.60 -3.35
C PRO A 207 18.69 28.65 -3.69
N GLY A 208 19.16 27.69 -4.48
CA GLY A 208 20.56 27.65 -4.91
C GLY A 208 20.99 28.98 -5.55
N GLY A 209 22.30 29.20 -5.67
CA GLY A 209 22.81 30.36 -6.38
C GLY A 209 23.97 30.00 -7.27
N VAL A 210 24.27 30.88 -8.22
CA VAL A 210 25.43 30.74 -9.09
C VAL A 210 26.56 31.57 -8.49
N LEU A 211 27.71 30.93 -8.25
CA LEU A 211 28.95 31.63 -7.99
C LEU A 211 29.56 32.03 -9.34
N GLU A 212 29.56 33.33 -9.62
CA GLU A 212 30.14 33.91 -10.81
C GLU A 212 31.55 34.42 -10.50
N HIS A 213 32.52 34.03 -11.33
CA HIS A 213 33.90 34.52 -11.25
C HIS A 213 34.26 35.21 -12.58
N PRO A 214 34.83 36.43 -12.57
CA PRO A 214 35.06 37.23 -13.78
C PRO A 214 36.19 36.71 -14.68
N GLY A 215 37.02 35.78 -14.20
CA GLY A 215 38.12 35.15 -14.94
C GLY A 215 38.10 33.62 -14.92
N VAL A 216 39.20 32.98 -15.32
CA VAL A 216 39.32 31.52 -15.34
C VAL A 216 39.46 30.96 -13.92
N VAL A 217 38.54 30.06 -13.54
CA VAL A 217 38.60 29.35 -12.27
C VAL A 217 39.61 28.21 -12.37
N LYS A 218 40.72 28.32 -11.61
CA LYS A 218 41.81 27.32 -11.64
C LYS A 218 41.45 26.01 -10.93
N ASP A 219 40.64 26.08 -9.87
CA ASP A 219 40.21 24.90 -9.10
C ASP A 219 38.73 25.01 -8.68
N PRO A 220 37.79 24.62 -9.56
CA PRO A 220 36.36 24.68 -9.28
C PRO A 220 35.93 23.79 -8.12
N GLN A 221 36.65 22.68 -7.89
CA GLN A 221 36.27 21.68 -6.89
C GLN A 221 36.51 22.22 -5.48
N ARG A 222 37.69 22.81 -5.24
CA ARG A 222 38.04 23.44 -3.96
C ARG A 222 37.06 24.56 -3.57
N ILE A 223 36.65 25.36 -4.54
CA ILE A 223 35.69 26.46 -4.31
C ILE A 223 34.32 25.90 -3.93
N ARG A 224 33.85 24.87 -4.63
CA ARG A 224 32.60 24.19 -4.31
C ARG A 224 32.62 23.58 -2.90
N ASP A 225 33.71 22.91 -2.54
CA ASP A 225 33.84 22.25 -1.25
C ASP A 225 33.93 23.27 -0.10
N SER A 226 34.68 24.36 -0.29
CA SER A 226 34.73 25.50 0.65
C SER A 226 33.35 26.14 0.83
N TRP A 227 32.61 26.36 -0.27
CA TRP A 227 31.27 26.91 -0.22
C TRP A 227 30.32 25.99 0.56
N ASN A 228 30.30 24.70 0.24
CA ASN A 228 29.46 23.71 0.92
C ASN A 228 29.81 23.59 2.41
N ALA A 229 31.09 23.63 2.79
CA ALA A 229 31.51 23.58 4.19
C ALA A 229 30.96 24.75 5.02
N VAL A 230 30.81 25.93 4.40
CA VAL A 230 30.35 27.15 5.07
C VAL A 230 28.83 27.31 5.02
N TYR A 231 28.14 26.80 3.99
CA TYR A 231 26.73 27.09 3.72
C TYR A 231 25.78 25.89 3.69
N GLN A 232 26.28 24.66 3.59
CA GLN A 232 25.42 23.48 3.56
C GLN A 232 24.96 23.10 4.98
N GLY A 233 23.66 22.82 5.12
CA GLY A 233 23.05 22.36 6.38
C GLY A 233 22.51 23.48 7.26
N THR A 234 21.50 23.15 8.07
CA THR A 234 20.79 24.09 8.95
C THR A 234 21.66 24.75 10.01
N SER A 235 22.72 24.08 10.49
CA SER A 235 23.67 24.65 11.47
C SER A 235 24.59 25.74 10.91
N ASN A 236 24.65 25.84 9.58
CA ASN A 236 25.46 26.80 8.84
C ASN A 236 24.62 27.94 8.28
N ALA A 237 23.30 27.91 8.50
CA ALA A 237 22.40 29.01 8.16
C ALA A 237 22.86 30.30 8.86
N HIS A 238 22.85 31.42 8.12
CA HIS A 238 23.24 32.76 8.60
C HIS A 238 24.73 33.02 8.84
N ARG A 239 25.63 32.13 8.40
CA ARG A 239 27.07 32.47 8.34
C ARG A 239 27.34 33.53 7.26
N ILE A 240 28.35 34.36 7.49
CA ILE A 240 28.79 35.40 6.56
C ILE A 240 29.71 34.77 5.50
N ALA A 241 29.38 34.96 4.22
CA ALA A 241 30.17 34.48 3.09
C ALA A 241 31.39 35.37 2.94
N VAL A 242 32.56 34.75 2.87
CA VAL A 242 33.74 35.42 2.35
C VAL A 242 34.01 34.80 0.98
N LEU A 243 33.88 35.62 -0.06
CA LEU A 243 34.10 35.24 -1.45
C LEU A 243 35.53 35.62 -1.86
N GLU A 244 36.24 34.70 -2.54
CA GLU A 244 37.60 34.96 -3.05
C GLU A 244 37.58 35.89 -4.28
N GLU A 245 38.60 36.73 -4.41
CA GLU A 245 38.95 37.60 -5.58
C GLU A 245 37.82 37.88 -6.60
N GLY A 246 36.88 38.77 -6.23
CA GLY A 246 35.89 39.29 -7.16
C GLY A 246 34.75 38.33 -7.52
N MET A 247 34.66 37.17 -6.88
CA MET A 247 33.49 36.29 -6.98
C MET A 247 32.22 36.99 -6.48
N LYS A 248 31.12 36.73 -7.18
CA LYS A 248 29.79 37.21 -6.81
C LYS A 248 28.84 36.03 -6.66
N PHE A 249 28.12 35.99 -5.55
CA PHE A 249 27.01 35.07 -5.38
C PHE A 249 25.75 35.72 -5.95
N GLN A 250 25.21 35.14 -7.02
CA GLN A 250 23.90 35.50 -7.53
C GLN A 250 22.87 34.52 -6.97
N PRO A 251 21.99 34.95 -6.04
CA PRO A 251 20.90 34.09 -5.59
C PRO A 251 19.96 33.85 -6.78
N ILE A 252 19.70 32.58 -7.10
CA ILE A 252 18.56 32.26 -7.96
C ILE A 252 17.35 32.47 -7.06
N GLY A 253 16.41 33.35 -7.41
CA GLY A 253 15.20 33.57 -6.61
C GLY A 253 14.41 32.27 -6.41
N ILE A 254 13.57 32.23 -5.36
CA ILE A 254 12.60 31.14 -5.15
C ILE A 254 11.72 31.06 -6.41
N PRO A 255 11.80 29.98 -7.20
CA PRO A 255 10.93 29.81 -8.35
C PRO A 255 9.45 29.89 -7.90
N PRO A 256 8.54 30.48 -8.69
CA PRO A 256 7.12 30.60 -8.33
C PRO A 256 6.45 29.28 -7.92
N GLU A 257 6.93 28.15 -8.45
CA GLU A 257 6.49 26.80 -8.11
C GLU A 257 6.74 26.42 -6.64
N GLN A 258 7.81 26.95 -6.02
CA GLN A 258 8.06 26.77 -4.58
C GLN A 258 7.07 27.55 -3.71
N ALA A 259 6.54 28.67 -4.20
CA ALA A 259 5.47 29.40 -3.50
C ALA A 259 4.14 28.60 -3.48
N GLN A 260 3.90 27.79 -4.51
CA GLN A 260 2.73 26.89 -4.61
C GLN A 260 2.96 25.50 -3.97
N PHE A 261 4.07 25.31 -3.25
CA PHE A 261 4.39 24.02 -2.64
C PHE A 261 3.30 23.53 -1.66
N LEU A 262 2.71 24.46 -0.89
CA LEU A 262 1.62 24.13 0.05
C LEU A 262 0.36 23.65 -0.68
N GLU A 263 0.00 24.29 -1.79
CA GLU A 263 -1.14 23.89 -2.62
C GLU A 263 -0.91 22.52 -3.25
N THR A 264 0.30 22.29 -3.75
CA THR A 264 0.71 20.97 -4.28
C THR A 264 0.55 19.90 -3.21
N ARG A 265 1.07 20.14 -2.00
CA ARG A 265 0.92 19.21 -0.87
C ARG A 265 -0.54 18.95 -0.50
N LYS A 266 -1.38 19.98 -0.48
CA LYS A 266 -2.82 19.82 -0.22
C LYS A 266 -3.48 18.95 -1.29
N PHE A 267 -3.16 19.19 -2.56
CA PHE A 267 -3.67 18.40 -3.68
C PHE A 267 -3.20 16.93 -3.60
N GLN A 268 -1.95 16.66 -3.21
CA GLN A 268 -1.46 15.29 -3.01
C GLN A 268 -2.24 14.55 -1.92
N THR A 269 -2.57 15.23 -0.81
CA THR A 269 -3.42 14.67 0.24
C THR A 269 -4.81 14.33 -0.30
N GLU A 270 -5.42 15.22 -1.10
CA GLU A 270 -6.73 14.98 -1.72
C GLU A 270 -6.71 13.79 -2.69
N GLU A 271 -5.65 13.65 -3.51
CA GLU A 271 -5.47 12.50 -4.40
C GLU A 271 -5.40 11.19 -3.62
N ILE A 272 -4.68 11.16 -2.49
CA ILE A 272 -4.63 9.97 -1.62
C ILE A 272 -6.01 9.66 -1.03
N CYS A 273 -6.70 10.67 -0.52
CA CYS A 273 -8.07 10.56 0.00
C CYS A 273 -9.06 9.97 -1.00
N ARG A 274 -8.93 10.32 -2.29
CA ARG A 274 -9.78 9.78 -3.37
C ARG A 274 -9.64 8.27 -3.54
N ILE A 275 -8.44 7.72 -3.35
CA ILE A 275 -8.19 6.26 -3.41
C ILE A 275 -9.07 5.53 -2.39
N PHE A 276 -9.14 6.08 -1.18
CA PHE A 276 -9.87 5.49 -0.04
C PHE A 276 -11.32 5.96 0.07
N ARG A 277 -11.75 6.88 -0.80
CA ARG A 277 -13.07 7.53 -0.76
C ARG A 277 -13.35 8.23 0.57
N ILE A 278 -12.33 8.81 1.17
CA ILE A 278 -12.44 9.54 2.44
C ILE A 278 -12.43 11.04 2.14
N PRO A 279 -13.42 11.80 2.62
CA PRO A 279 -13.36 13.26 2.54
C PRO A 279 -12.12 13.81 3.28
N PRO A 280 -11.34 14.73 2.69
CA PRO A 280 -10.09 15.23 3.29
C PRO A 280 -10.24 15.76 4.72
N HIS A 281 -11.36 16.42 5.03
CA HIS A 281 -11.63 16.98 6.35
C HIS A 281 -11.73 15.93 7.48
N LEU A 282 -11.82 14.64 7.17
CA LEU A 282 -11.80 13.58 8.18
C LEU A 282 -10.38 13.21 8.63
N ILE A 283 -9.35 13.57 7.85
CA ILE A 283 -7.95 13.20 8.15
C ILE A 283 -7.07 14.40 8.60
N GLY A 284 -7.65 15.61 8.67
CA GLY A 284 -6.96 16.86 9.04
C GLY A 284 -6.91 17.85 7.90
#